data_AF-A0A485ATU5-F1
#
_entry.id   AF-A0A485ATU5-F1
#
_cell.length_a   1.000
_cell.length_b   1.000
_cell.length_c   1.000
_cell.angle_alpha   90.00
_cell.angle_beta   90.00
_cell.angle_gamma   90.00
#
_symmetry.space_group_name_H-M   'P 1'
#
loop_
_entity.id
_entity.type
_entity.pdbx_description
1 polymer ?
#
loop_
_entity_poly.entity_id
_entity_poly.type
_entity_poly.pdbx_seq_one_letter_code
_entity_poly.pdbx_strand_id
1 'polypeptide(L)'
;MRPSKRHLVFFNTTPAVCGPVLGVTAAMEEARANGAAIDDGAINGIKVGLMGPLAGVGDPLVWGTLRPITAALGASLALSGNILGPLLFFFIFNAVRLAMKWYGLQLGFRKGVNIVNDMGGNLLQKLTEGASILGLFVMGVLVTKWTTINVPLVVSQTPGADGATVTMTVQNILDQLCPGLLALGLTLLMVRLLNKKVNPVWLIFALFGLGIIGNALGFLS
;
A
#
# COMPACT_ATOMS: atom_id res chain seq x y z
N MET A 1 35.66 6.97 -7.53
CA MET A 1 35.55 6.07 -6.36
C MET A 1 34.77 4.82 -6.78
N ARG A 2 35.18 3.60 -6.35
CA ARG A 2 34.75 2.32 -6.96
C ARG A 2 33.23 2.04 -6.85
N PRO A 3 32.59 1.38 -7.85
CA PRO A 3 31.15 1.06 -7.88
C PRO A 3 30.61 0.31 -6.64
N SER A 4 31.49 -0.39 -5.93
CA SER A 4 31.17 -1.21 -4.77
C SER A 4 30.62 -0.45 -3.56
N LYS A 5 30.84 0.86 -3.42
CA LYS A 5 30.25 1.68 -2.33
C LYS A 5 28.86 2.26 -2.67
N ARG A 6 28.44 2.26 -3.94
CA ARG A 6 27.16 2.85 -4.42
C ARG A 6 25.94 1.93 -4.32
N HIS A 7 26.16 0.62 -4.16
CA HIS A 7 25.10 -0.37 -3.90
C HIS A 7 25.04 -0.82 -2.44
N LEU A 8 25.82 -0.18 -1.56
CA LEU A 8 25.86 -0.48 -0.12
C LEU A 8 24.80 0.28 0.70
N VAL A 9 24.03 1.17 0.06
CA VAL A 9 22.93 1.87 0.73
C VAL A 9 21.73 0.95 0.80
N PHE A 10 21.12 0.84 1.99
CA PHE A 10 19.96 -0.03 2.20
C PHE A 10 18.85 0.36 1.24
N PHE A 11 18.47 -0.56 0.35
CA PHE A 11 17.40 -0.37 -0.60
C PHE A 11 16.38 -1.48 -0.40
N ASN A 12 15.34 -1.17 0.39
CA ASN A 12 14.27 -2.09 0.68
C ASN A 12 12.98 -1.55 0.07
N THR A 13 12.53 -2.20 -1.00
CA THR A 13 11.25 -1.92 -1.65
C THR A 13 10.68 -3.23 -2.19
N THR A 14 9.38 -3.26 -2.45
CA THR A 14 8.73 -4.47 -2.94
C THR A 14 9.31 -4.85 -4.31
N PRO A 15 9.74 -6.11 -4.53
CA PRO A 15 10.44 -6.50 -5.75
C PRO A 15 9.67 -6.28 -7.06
N ALA A 16 8.35 -6.16 -7.01
CA ALA A 16 7.52 -5.87 -8.19
C ALA A 16 7.55 -4.37 -8.57
N VAL A 17 7.75 -3.47 -7.61
CA VAL A 17 7.78 -2.01 -7.82
C VAL A 17 9.19 -1.42 -7.74
N CYS A 18 10.23 -2.25 -7.69
CA CYS A 18 11.61 -1.78 -7.73
C CYS A 18 12.04 -1.26 -9.12
N GLY A 19 11.30 -1.64 -10.17
CA GLY A 19 11.58 -1.29 -11.57
C GLY A 19 11.82 0.22 -11.81
N PRO A 20 10.90 1.11 -11.39
CA PRO A 20 11.06 2.56 -11.58
C PRO A 20 12.34 3.14 -10.98
N VAL A 21 12.70 2.74 -9.75
CA VAL A 21 13.92 3.25 -9.10
C VAL A 21 15.18 2.76 -9.81
N LEU A 22 15.19 1.49 -10.22
CA LEU A 22 16.29 0.91 -10.99
C LEU A 22 16.41 1.60 -12.36
N GLY A 23 15.29 1.90 -13.02
CA GLY A 23 15.25 2.60 -14.30
C GLY A 23 15.80 4.02 -14.20
N VAL A 24 15.36 4.80 -13.21
CA VAL A 24 15.88 6.16 -12.97
C VAL A 24 17.37 6.11 -12.65
N THR A 25 17.79 5.19 -11.78
CA THR A 25 19.21 5.00 -11.45
C THR A 25 20.03 4.68 -12.71
N ALA A 26 19.55 3.75 -13.54
CA ALA A 26 20.24 3.36 -14.77
C ALA A 26 20.38 4.53 -15.75
N ALA A 27 19.33 5.34 -15.92
CA ALA A 27 19.37 6.53 -16.77
C ALA A 27 20.36 7.60 -16.25
N MET A 28 20.45 7.78 -14.93
CA MET A 28 21.45 8.68 -14.34
C MET A 28 22.87 8.15 -14.48
N GLU A 29 23.09 6.84 -14.35
CA GLU A 29 24.40 6.25 -14.57
C GLU A 29 24.85 6.38 -16.03
N GLU A 30 23.94 6.18 -16.99
CA GLU A 30 24.23 6.38 -18.42
C GLU A 30 24.54 7.84 -18.74
N ALA A 31 23.76 8.78 -18.23
CA ALA A 31 24.01 10.21 -18.43
C ALA A 31 25.36 10.66 -17.88
N ARG A 32 25.76 10.12 -16.72
CA ARG A 32 27.08 10.36 -16.14
C ARG A 32 28.19 9.78 -17.00
N ALA A 33 28.01 8.57 -17.51
CA ALA A 33 28.97 7.96 -18.45
C ALA A 33 29.10 8.79 -19.74
N ASN A 34 28.03 9.44 -20.16
CA ASN A 34 27.99 10.37 -21.30
C ASN A 34 28.49 11.79 -20.97
N GLY A 35 29.03 12.03 -19.77
CA GLY A 35 29.70 13.29 -19.40
C GLY A 35 28.87 14.29 -18.59
N ALA A 36 27.65 13.94 -18.15
CA ALA A 36 26.85 14.80 -17.28
C ALA A 36 27.47 14.89 -15.87
N ALA A 37 27.48 16.10 -15.29
CA ALA A 37 27.97 16.37 -13.94
C ALA A 37 26.97 15.89 -12.87
N ILE A 38 26.86 14.56 -12.71
CA ILE A 38 25.99 13.92 -11.71
C ILE A 38 26.81 13.50 -10.51
N ASP A 39 26.48 14.06 -9.35
CA ASP A 39 27.09 13.72 -8.07
C ASP A 39 26.62 12.35 -7.56
N ASP A 40 27.51 11.64 -6.85
CA ASP A 40 27.22 10.35 -6.23
C ASP A 40 26.10 10.46 -5.18
N GLY A 41 25.99 11.61 -4.50
CA GLY A 41 24.97 11.90 -3.51
C GLY A 41 23.57 12.01 -4.11
N ALA A 42 23.43 12.54 -5.33
CA ALA A 42 22.14 12.67 -6.00
C ALA A 42 21.51 11.31 -6.33
N ILE A 43 22.31 10.37 -6.83
CA ILE A 43 21.85 9.01 -7.16
C ILE A 43 21.42 8.25 -5.89
N ASN A 44 22.20 8.34 -4.82
CA ASN A 44 21.84 7.71 -3.55
C ASN A 44 20.62 8.39 -2.92
N GLY A 45 20.52 9.72 -3.03
CA GLY A 45 19.37 10.50 -2.55
C GLY A 45 18.06 10.07 -3.21
N ILE A 46 18.06 9.79 -4.53
CA ILE A 46 16.87 9.28 -5.22
C ILE A 46 16.49 7.88 -4.74
N LYS A 47 17.47 6.97 -4.58
CA LYS A 47 17.19 5.63 -4.06
C LYS A 47 16.56 5.68 -2.67
N VAL A 48 17.13 6.47 -1.78
CA VAL A 48 16.66 6.63 -0.39
C VAL A 48 15.33 7.38 -0.32
N GLY A 49 15.14 8.42 -1.14
CA GLY A 49 13.89 9.19 -1.17
C GLY A 49 12.71 8.39 -1.71
N LEU A 50 12.95 7.54 -2.72
CA LEU A 50 11.90 6.74 -3.35
C LEU A 50 11.64 5.39 -2.66
N MET A 51 12.60 4.83 -1.92
CA MET A 51 12.42 3.51 -1.29
C MET A 51 11.23 3.48 -0.34
N GLY A 52 11.06 4.53 0.49
CA GLY A 52 10.02 4.58 1.53
C GLY A 52 8.60 4.62 0.93
N PRO A 53 8.28 5.62 0.10
CA PRO A 53 6.96 5.71 -0.52
C PRO A 53 6.61 4.51 -1.41
N LEU A 54 7.56 4.01 -2.21
CA LEU A 54 7.31 2.85 -3.07
C LEU A 54 7.19 1.54 -2.30
N ALA A 55 7.95 1.35 -1.21
CA ALA A 55 7.74 0.21 -0.31
C ALA A 55 6.36 0.28 0.34
N GLY A 56 5.98 1.47 0.84
CA GLY A 56 4.67 1.72 1.40
C GLY A 56 3.52 1.38 0.44
N VAL A 57 3.60 1.78 -0.83
CA VAL A 57 2.54 1.43 -1.81
C VAL A 57 2.64 -0.02 -2.27
N GLY A 58 3.85 -0.48 -2.56
CA GLY A 58 4.08 -1.77 -3.21
C GLY A 58 3.73 -2.95 -2.32
N ASP A 59 4.01 -2.86 -1.02
CA ASP A 59 3.83 -3.98 -0.09
C ASP A 59 2.35 -4.38 0.05
N PRO A 60 1.42 -3.48 0.39
CA PRO A 60 0.01 -3.84 0.52
C PRO A 60 -0.66 -4.07 -0.85
N LEU A 61 -0.18 -3.48 -1.93
CA LEU A 61 -0.72 -3.74 -3.26
C LEU A 61 -0.36 -5.14 -3.76
N VAL A 62 0.90 -5.56 -3.65
CA VAL A 62 1.36 -6.86 -4.16
C VAL A 62 1.01 -7.98 -3.18
N TRP A 63 1.35 -7.81 -1.90
CA TRP A 63 1.18 -8.85 -0.89
C TRP A 63 -0.19 -8.82 -0.24
N GLY A 64 -0.76 -7.63 -0.05
CA GLY A 64 -2.08 -7.47 0.55
C GLY A 64 -3.23 -7.67 -0.45
N THR A 65 -3.07 -7.27 -1.71
CA THR A 65 -4.20 -7.21 -2.65
C THR A 65 -4.04 -8.19 -3.81
N LEU A 66 -2.99 -8.06 -4.61
CA LEU A 66 -2.77 -8.89 -5.80
C LEU A 66 -2.66 -10.37 -5.44
N ARG A 67 -1.83 -10.72 -4.45
CA ARG A 67 -1.61 -12.12 -4.03
C ARG A 67 -2.88 -12.76 -3.46
N PRO A 68 -3.61 -12.17 -2.49
CA PRO A 68 -4.81 -12.81 -1.95
C PRO A 68 -5.95 -12.91 -2.96
N ILE A 69 -6.15 -11.91 -3.81
CA ILE A 69 -7.18 -11.97 -4.86
C ILE A 69 -6.86 -13.08 -5.86
N THR A 70 -5.63 -13.11 -6.39
CA THR A 70 -5.24 -14.16 -7.34
C THR A 70 -5.25 -15.55 -6.68
N ALA A 71 -4.86 -15.66 -5.41
CA ALA A 71 -4.92 -16.91 -4.67
C ALA A 71 -6.37 -17.36 -4.42
N ALA A 72 -7.28 -16.44 -4.07
CA ALA A 72 -8.70 -16.75 -3.88
C ALA A 72 -9.35 -17.23 -5.19
N LEU A 73 -9.04 -16.58 -6.32
CA LEU A 73 -9.48 -17.01 -7.65
C LEU A 73 -8.89 -18.37 -8.04
N GLY A 74 -7.60 -18.61 -7.76
CA GLY A 74 -6.97 -19.91 -8.02
C GLY A 74 -7.55 -21.02 -7.13
N ALA A 75 -7.80 -20.72 -5.86
CA ALA A 75 -8.37 -21.65 -4.90
C ALA A 75 -9.83 -22.01 -5.21
N SER A 76 -10.66 -21.04 -5.61
CA SER A 76 -12.05 -21.30 -5.96
C SER A 76 -12.18 -22.28 -7.14
N LEU A 77 -11.27 -22.19 -8.12
CA LEU A 77 -11.20 -23.12 -9.23
C LEU A 77 -10.58 -24.48 -8.86
N ALA A 78 -9.62 -24.49 -7.94
CA ALA A 78 -8.98 -25.72 -7.45
C ALA A 78 -9.93 -26.58 -6.62
N LEU A 79 -10.82 -25.96 -5.82
CA LEU A 79 -11.83 -26.67 -5.02
C LEU A 79 -12.81 -27.47 -5.89
N SER A 80 -13.04 -27.05 -7.13
CA SER A 80 -13.84 -27.76 -8.12
C SER A 80 -13.11 -28.96 -8.76
N GLY A 81 -11.90 -29.30 -8.28
CA GLY A 81 -11.07 -30.40 -8.79
C GLY A 81 -10.26 -30.04 -10.05
N ASN A 82 -10.24 -28.77 -10.45
CA ASN A 82 -9.59 -28.35 -11.69
C ASN A 82 -8.14 -27.92 -11.46
N ILE A 83 -7.18 -28.64 -12.07
CA ILE A 83 -5.75 -28.33 -12.01
C ILE A 83 -5.39 -26.97 -12.63
N LEU A 84 -6.31 -26.39 -13.40
CA LEU A 84 -6.16 -25.03 -13.91
C LEU A 84 -6.09 -24.03 -12.76
N GLY A 85 -6.71 -24.24 -11.59
CA GLY A 85 -6.69 -23.28 -10.48
C GLY A 85 -5.26 -22.87 -10.04
N PRO A 86 -4.40 -23.81 -9.63
CA PRO A 86 -3.00 -23.52 -9.26
C PRO A 86 -2.17 -22.96 -10.43
N LEU A 87 -2.42 -23.44 -11.65
CA LEU A 87 -1.75 -22.94 -12.86
C LEU A 87 -2.11 -21.47 -13.14
N LEU A 88 -3.39 -21.12 -13.02
CA LEU A 88 -3.93 -19.78 -13.26
C LEU A 88 -3.36 -18.80 -12.22
N PHE A 89 -3.30 -19.20 -10.95
CA PHE A 89 -2.60 -18.43 -9.92
C PHE A 89 -1.13 -18.18 -10.30
N PHE A 90 -0.40 -19.24 -10.66
CA PHE A 90 1.02 -19.12 -10.99
C PHE A 90 1.27 -18.18 -12.19
N PHE A 91 0.51 -18.33 -13.27
CA PHE A 91 0.67 -17.53 -14.47
C PHE A 91 0.21 -16.08 -14.27
N ILE A 92 -0.96 -15.84 -13.69
CA ILE A 92 -1.44 -14.46 -13.49
C ILE A 92 -0.53 -13.72 -12.51
N PHE A 93 -0.21 -14.32 -11.37
CA PHE A 93 0.61 -13.66 -10.36
C PHE A 93 2.00 -13.31 -10.90
N ASN A 94 2.65 -14.24 -11.61
CA ASN A 94 3.95 -13.96 -12.23
C ASN A 94 3.86 -12.99 -13.40
N ALA A 95 2.83 -13.08 -14.26
CA ALA A 95 2.66 -12.17 -15.38
C ALA A 95 2.47 -10.72 -14.93
N VAL A 96 1.59 -10.48 -13.95
CA VAL A 96 1.38 -9.13 -13.39
C VAL A 96 2.64 -8.62 -12.70
N ARG A 97 3.32 -9.47 -11.91
CA ARG A 97 4.59 -9.12 -11.26
C ARG A 97 5.69 -8.75 -12.28
N LEU A 98 5.84 -9.51 -13.36
CA LEU A 98 6.80 -9.20 -14.42
C LEU A 98 6.41 -7.91 -15.17
N ALA A 99 5.14 -7.74 -15.50
CA ALA A 99 4.64 -6.57 -16.19
C ALA A 99 4.89 -5.30 -15.36
N MET A 100 4.53 -5.30 -14.07
CA MET A 100 4.82 -4.18 -13.16
C MET A 100 6.31 -3.85 -13.11
N LYS A 101 7.18 -4.86 -13.04
CA LYS A 101 8.63 -4.66 -13.01
C LYS A 101 9.15 -4.11 -14.34
N TRP A 102 8.72 -4.66 -15.47
CA TRP A 102 9.19 -4.29 -16.81
C TRP A 102 8.69 -2.90 -17.23
N TYR A 103 7.39 -2.65 -17.14
CA TYR A 103 6.83 -1.32 -17.43
C TYR A 103 7.35 -0.29 -16.46
N GLY A 104 7.47 -0.63 -15.18
CA GLY A 104 8.09 0.24 -14.18
C GLY A 104 9.52 0.60 -14.54
N LEU A 105 10.33 -0.37 -14.98
CA LEU A 105 11.71 -0.15 -15.42
C LEU A 105 11.79 0.77 -16.63
N GLN A 106 11.03 0.48 -17.69
CA GLN A 106 11.02 1.31 -18.91
C GLN A 106 10.54 2.74 -18.64
N LEU A 107 9.48 2.88 -17.84
CA LEU A 107 8.95 4.20 -17.46
C LEU A 107 9.95 4.97 -16.59
N GLY A 108 10.59 4.28 -15.63
CA GLY A 108 11.62 4.85 -14.78
C GLY A 108 12.83 5.31 -15.57
N PHE A 109 13.29 4.52 -16.54
CA PHE A 109 14.43 4.86 -17.39
C PHE A 109 14.11 6.07 -18.28
N ARG A 110 12.99 6.03 -19.00
CA ARG A 110 12.58 7.09 -19.93
C ARG A 110 12.32 8.42 -19.22
N LYS A 111 11.73 8.39 -18.01
CA LYS A 111 11.58 9.59 -17.18
C LYS A 111 12.89 9.99 -16.48
N GLY A 112 13.75 9.04 -16.15
CA GLY A 112 15.07 9.26 -15.57
C GLY A 112 15.97 10.11 -16.47
N VAL A 113 15.94 9.86 -17.79
CA VAL A 113 16.67 10.69 -18.77
C VAL A 113 16.19 12.15 -18.74
N ASN A 114 14.88 12.39 -18.57
CA ASN A 114 14.36 13.74 -18.44
C ASN A 114 14.75 14.39 -17.09
N ILE A 115 14.76 13.62 -16.02
CA ILE A 115 15.20 14.07 -14.68
C ILE A 115 16.67 14.52 -14.69
N VAL A 116 17.53 13.82 -15.44
CA VAL A 116 18.93 14.20 -15.67
C VAL A 116 19.06 15.55 -16.38
N ASN A 117 18.16 15.85 -17.31
CA ASN A 117 18.21 17.11 -18.06
C ASN A 117 17.73 18.31 -17.21
N ASP A 118 16.84 18.06 -16.24
CA ASP A 118 16.27 19.07 -15.32
C ASP A 118 16.91 19.06 -13.91
N MET A 119 18.08 18.45 -13.78
CA MET A 119 18.71 18.10 -12.50
C MET A 119 19.16 19.30 -11.65
N GLY A 120 19.11 20.53 -12.19
CA GLY A 120 19.47 21.77 -11.50
C GLY A 120 18.39 22.33 -10.57
N GLY A 121 17.20 21.72 -10.50
CA GLY A 121 16.05 22.26 -9.76
C GLY A 121 15.58 21.45 -8.55
N ASN A 122 14.49 21.93 -7.92
CA ASN A 122 13.82 21.26 -6.80
C ASN A 122 13.03 19.99 -7.21
N LEU A 123 13.40 19.38 -8.35
CA LEU A 123 12.69 18.27 -8.98
C LEU A 123 12.76 17.00 -8.13
N LEU A 124 13.89 16.75 -7.48
CA LEU A 124 14.07 15.59 -6.61
C LEU A 124 13.16 15.65 -5.38
N GLN A 125 13.02 16.84 -4.79
CA GLN A 125 12.11 17.07 -3.66
C GLN A 125 10.66 16.90 -4.10
N LYS A 126 10.26 17.52 -5.22
CA LYS A 126 8.90 17.37 -5.79
C LYS A 126 8.55 15.93 -6.16
N LEU A 127 9.52 15.16 -6.66
CA LEU A 127 9.32 13.76 -7.04
C LEU A 127 9.15 12.86 -5.81
N THR A 128 9.95 13.10 -4.76
CA THR A 128 9.82 12.41 -3.47
C THR A 128 8.52 12.77 -2.76
N GLU A 129 8.14 14.05 -2.78
CA GLU A 129 6.90 14.56 -2.21
C GLU A 129 5.69 14.00 -2.96
N GLY A 130 5.69 14.04 -4.29
CA GLY A 130 4.64 13.45 -5.13
C GLY A 130 4.50 11.93 -4.91
N ALA A 131 5.61 11.20 -4.78
CA ALA A 131 5.58 9.78 -4.43
C ALA A 131 4.97 9.54 -3.04
N SER A 132 5.29 10.41 -2.07
CA SER A 132 4.74 10.33 -0.70
C SER A 132 3.24 10.64 -0.66
N ILE A 133 2.77 11.63 -1.41
CA ILE A 133 1.34 11.98 -1.54
C ILE A 133 0.57 10.82 -2.16
N LEU A 134 1.07 10.26 -3.27
CA LEU A 134 0.47 9.07 -3.88
C LEU A 134 0.47 7.89 -2.91
N GLY A 135 1.53 7.72 -2.12
CA GLY A 135 1.63 6.68 -1.11
C GLY A 135 0.58 6.79 -0.01
N LEU A 136 0.45 7.99 0.57
CA LEU A 136 -0.56 8.27 1.59
C LEU A 136 -1.98 8.10 1.05
N PHE A 137 -2.23 8.52 -0.20
CA PHE A 137 -3.52 8.36 -0.86
C PHE A 137 -3.90 6.88 -1.02
N VAL A 138 -3.00 6.07 -1.59
CA VAL A 138 -3.26 4.63 -1.79
C VAL A 138 -3.45 3.93 -0.45
N MET A 139 -2.66 4.28 0.58
CA MET A 139 -2.86 3.75 1.93
C MET A 139 -4.22 4.10 2.53
N GLY A 140 -4.71 5.34 2.33
CA GLY A 140 -6.05 5.73 2.80
C GLY A 140 -7.17 4.89 2.17
N VAL A 141 -7.08 4.64 0.86
CA VAL A 141 -8.04 3.79 0.15
C VAL A 141 -7.94 2.34 0.64
N LEU A 142 -6.73 1.82 0.85
CA LEU A 142 -6.55 0.45 1.30
C LEU A 142 -7.08 0.24 2.72
N VAL A 143 -6.84 1.17 3.64
CA VAL A 143 -7.34 1.08 5.02
C VAL A 143 -8.86 0.95 5.05
N THR A 144 -9.57 1.79 4.30
CA THR A 144 -11.05 1.78 4.26
C THR A 144 -11.62 0.53 3.59
N LYS A 145 -10.89 -0.08 2.65
CA LYS A 145 -11.33 -1.30 1.97
C LYS A 145 -11.02 -2.58 2.74
N TRP A 146 -9.92 -2.61 3.49
CA TRP A 146 -9.46 -3.81 4.21
C TRP A 146 -9.85 -3.86 5.68
N THR A 147 -10.27 -2.72 6.26
CA THR A 147 -10.71 -2.65 7.66
C THR A 147 -12.22 -2.52 7.70
N THR A 148 -12.91 -3.64 7.91
CA THR A 148 -14.35 -3.64 8.19
C THR A 148 -14.54 -3.69 9.69
N ILE A 149 -15.18 -2.66 10.25
CA ILE A 149 -15.61 -2.65 11.65
C ILE A 149 -17.13 -2.59 11.60
N ASN A 150 -17.79 -3.68 11.94
CA ASN A 150 -19.24 -3.67 12.10
C ASN A 150 -19.59 -3.40 13.57
N VAL A 151 -20.35 -2.34 13.81
CA VAL A 151 -20.91 -1.96 15.11
C VAL A 151 -22.41 -2.24 15.02
N PRO A 152 -22.89 -3.43 15.44
CA PRO A 152 -24.31 -3.78 15.38
C PRO A 152 -25.17 -3.07 16.44
N LEU A 153 -24.74 -1.91 16.97
CA LEU A 153 -25.48 -1.17 17.97
C LEU A 153 -26.72 -0.52 17.37
N VAL A 154 -27.89 -1.09 17.68
CA VAL A 154 -29.20 -0.57 17.30
C VAL A 154 -29.57 0.58 18.24
N VAL A 155 -29.61 1.81 17.74
CA VAL A 155 -29.97 2.99 18.57
C VAL A 155 -31.45 3.35 18.46
N SER A 156 -32.17 2.83 17.47
CA SER A 156 -33.62 3.05 17.37
C SER A 156 -34.30 1.91 16.60
N GLN A 157 -35.31 1.29 17.21
CA GLN A 157 -36.35 0.56 16.49
C GLN A 157 -37.57 1.48 16.40
N THR A 158 -37.88 2.00 15.21
CA THR A 158 -39.15 2.71 14.96
C THR A 158 -39.96 1.86 13.98
N PRO A 159 -41.23 1.54 14.28
CA PRO A 159 -42.06 0.77 13.37
C PRO A 159 -42.41 1.64 12.15
N GLY A 160 -42.03 1.18 10.96
CA GLY A 160 -42.59 1.68 9.70
C GLY A 160 -44.02 1.16 9.51
N ALA A 161 -44.86 1.94 8.82
CA ALA A 161 -46.30 1.69 8.66
C ALA A 161 -46.67 0.39 7.91
N ASP A 162 -45.70 -0.39 7.41
CA ASP A 162 -45.90 -1.63 6.64
C ASP A 162 -45.33 -2.90 7.31
N GLY A 163 -45.05 -2.88 8.62
CA GLY A 163 -44.68 -4.09 9.36
C GLY A 163 -43.27 -4.66 9.09
N ALA A 164 -42.44 -3.97 8.31
CA ALA A 164 -41.00 -4.26 8.20
C ALA A 164 -40.19 -3.38 9.16
N THR A 165 -39.49 -4.01 10.10
CA THR A 165 -38.62 -3.34 11.07
C THR A 165 -37.42 -2.69 10.38
N VAL A 166 -37.39 -1.36 10.30
CA VAL A 166 -36.22 -0.60 9.83
C VAL A 166 -35.30 -0.36 11.03
N THR A 167 -34.29 -1.21 11.18
CA THR A 167 -33.27 -1.10 12.22
C THR A 167 -32.27 0.00 11.83
N MET A 168 -32.36 1.17 12.46
CA MET A 168 -31.35 2.24 12.31
C MET A 168 -30.20 1.96 13.30
N THR A 169 -29.10 1.42 12.80
CA THR A 169 -27.86 1.25 13.57
C THR A 169 -27.02 2.53 13.50
N VAL A 170 -26.20 2.79 14.53
CA VAL A 170 -25.25 3.94 14.55
C VAL A 170 -24.32 3.90 13.32
N GLN A 171 -24.03 2.69 12.85
CA GLN A 171 -23.24 2.45 11.65
C GLN A 171 -23.92 2.96 10.38
N ASN A 172 -25.25 2.84 10.23
CA ASN A 172 -25.95 3.37 9.04
C ASN A 172 -25.93 4.90 8.99
N ILE A 173 -26.00 5.58 10.14
CA ILE A 173 -25.91 7.06 10.21
C ILE A 173 -24.48 7.51 9.91
N LEU A 174 -23.48 6.83 10.47
CA LEU A 174 -22.07 7.11 10.23
C LEU A 174 -21.65 6.81 8.78
N ASP A 175 -22.09 5.68 8.20
CA ASP A 175 -21.77 5.30 6.83
C ASP A 175 -22.52 6.15 5.78
N GLN A 176 -23.67 6.74 6.13
CA GLN A 176 -24.32 7.77 5.30
C GLN A 176 -23.55 9.10 5.28
N LEU A 177 -22.89 9.46 6.39
CA LEU A 177 -22.01 10.64 6.46
C LEU A 177 -20.66 10.38 5.77
N CYS A 178 -20.01 9.26 6.08
CA CYS A 178 -18.77 8.82 5.45
C CYS A 178 -18.53 7.31 5.67
N PRO A 179 -18.59 6.47 4.62
CA PRO A 179 -18.37 5.03 4.77
C PRO A 179 -16.94 4.74 5.25
N GLY A 180 -16.82 4.01 6.36
CA GLY A 180 -15.51 3.64 6.93
C GLY A 180 -14.88 4.68 7.87
N LEU A 181 -15.64 5.66 8.36
CA LEU A 181 -15.15 6.64 9.34
C LEU A 181 -14.60 5.99 10.62
N LEU A 182 -15.24 4.91 11.10
CA LEU A 182 -14.78 4.16 12.28
C LEU A 182 -13.43 3.46 12.04
N ALA A 183 -13.26 2.87 10.86
CA ALA A 183 -12.00 2.26 10.45
C ALA A 183 -10.87 3.30 10.37
N LEU A 184 -11.16 4.48 9.82
CA LEU A 184 -10.22 5.59 9.79
C LEU A 184 -9.86 6.08 11.20
N GLY A 185 -10.86 6.23 12.09
CA GLY A 185 -10.64 6.63 13.47
C GLY A 185 -9.74 5.65 14.24
N LEU A 186 -10.01 4.35 14.11
CA LEU A 186 -9.21 3.31 14.76
C LEU A 186 -7.77 3.30 14.21
N THR A 187 -7.59 3.40 12.89
CA THR A 187 -6.25 3.43 12.29
C THR A 187 -5.46 4.67 12.70
N LEU A 188 -6.07 5.85 12.75
CA LEU A 188 -5.43 7.06 13.27
C LEU A 188 -5.05 6.93 14.75
N LEU A 189 -5.90 6.31 15.57
CA LEU A 189 -5.61 6.04 16.98
C LEU A 189 -4.42 5.08 17.13
N MET A 190 -4.37 4.02 16.32
CA MET A 190 -3.25 3.06 16.30
C MET A 190 -1.95 3.71 15.83
N VAL A 191 -1.99 4.55 14.78
CA VAL A 191 -0.83 5.33 14.31
C VAL A 191 -0.37 6.29 15.41
N ARG A 192 -1.29 6.92 16.15
CA ARG A 192 -0.94 7.81 17.27
C ARG A 192 -0.28 7.05 18.42
N LEU A 193 -0.71 5.82 18.72
CA LEU A 193 -0.09 4.96 19.73
C LEU A 193 1.27 4.41 19.28
N LEU A 194 1.43 4.10 17.99
CA LEU A 194 2.73 3.73 17.40
C LEU A 194 3.72 4.90 17.46
N ASN A 195 3.27 6.13 17.19
CA ASN A 195 4.09 7.34 17.34
C ASN A 195 4.52 7.59 18.79
N LYS A 196 3.78 7.05 19.77
CA LYS A 196 4.18 7.03 21.19
C LYS A 196 5.14 5.87 21.54
N LYS A 197 5.67 5.16 20.54
CA LYS A 197 6.58 4.02 20.67
C LYS A 197 5.99 2.84 21.47
N VAL A 198 4.67 2.69 21.49
CA VAL A 198 4.03 1.49 22.05
C VAL A 198 4.40 0.29 21.18
N ASN A 199 4.76 -0.82 21.82
CA ASN A 199 5.15 -2.03 21.11
C ASN A 199 3.97 -2.58 20.29
N PRO A 200 4.14 -2.84 18.97
CA PRO A 200 3.08 -3.37 18.12
C PRO A 200 2.40 -4.63 18.64
N VAL A 201 3.14 -5.49 19.35
CA VAL A 201 2.60 -6.72 19.95
C VAL A 201 1.49 -6.39 20.97
N TRP A 202 1.70 -5.38 21.81
CA TRP A 202 0.71 -4.92 22.78
C TRP A 202 -0.52 -4.29 22.11
N LEU A 203 -0.34 -3.60 20.98
CA LEU A 203 -1.46 -3.03 20.22
C LEU A 203 -2.33 -4.14 19.60
N ILE A 204 -1.71 -5.21 19.09
CA ILE A 204 -2.44 -6.38 18.59
C ILE A 204 -3.26 -7.01 19.73
N PHE A 205 -2.66 -7.24 20.90
CA PHE A 205 -3.39 -7.79 22.05
C PHE A 205 -4.51 -6.85 22.53
N ALA A 206 -4.30 -5.54 22.50
CA ALA A 206 -5.35 -4.57 22.82
C ALA A 206 -6.52 -4.62 21.84
N LEU A 207 -6.25 -4.75 20.53
CA LEU A 207 -7.29 -4.93 19.51
C LEU A 207 -8.04 -6.25 19.68
N PHE A 208 -7.35 -7.35 19.98
CA PHE A 208 -7.98 -8.63 20.30
C PHE A 208 -8.90 -8.52 21.53
N GLY A 209 -8.41 -7.90 22.61
CA GLY A 209 -9.21 -7.67 23.81
C GLY A 209 -10.44 -6.80 23.52
N LEU A 210 -10.26 -5.72 22.76
CA LEU A 210 -11.35 -4.82 22.36
C LEU A 210 -12.38 -5.53 21.47
N GLY A 211 -11.94 -6.43 20.60
CA GLY A 211 -12.83 -7.26 19.78
C GLY A 211 -13.63 -8.29 20.59
N ILE A 212 -12.98 -9.00 21.53
CA ILE A 212 -13.65 -10.00 22.38
C ILE A 212 -14.65 -9.33 23.32
N ILE A 213 -14.25 -8.25 24.00
CA ILE A 213 -15.11 -7.49 24.92
C ILE A 213 -16.23 -6.79 24.13
N GLY A 214 -15.91 -6.23 22.97
CA GLY A 214 -16.87 -5.58 22.08
C GLY A 214 -17.95 -6.52 21.56
N ASN A 215 -17.58 -7.74 21.16
CA ASN A 215 -18.53 -8.77 20.75
C ASN A 215 -19.35 -9.29 21.95
N ALA A 216 -18.73 -9.54 23.09
CA ALA A 216 -19.42 -9.99 24.30
C ALA A 216 -20.45 -8.98 24.83
N LEU A 217 -20.19 -7.69 24.66
CA LEU A 217 -21.11 -6.60 25.03
C LEU A 217 -22.09 -6.21 23.91
N GLY A 218 -22.01 -6.84 22.72
CA GLY A 218 -22.88 -6.54 21.57
C GLY A 218 -22.58 -5.22 20.85
N PHE A 219 -21.44 -4.59 21.12
CA PHE A 219 -21.02 -3.33 20.48
C PHE A 219 -20.27 -3.54 19.15
N LEU A 220 -19.67 -4.70 18.91
CA LEU A 220 -18.86 -5.01 17.72
C LEU A 220 -19.20 -6.41 17.19
N SER A 221 -19.18 -6.62 15.86
CA SER A 221 -19.33 -7.92 15.18
C SER A 221 -18.39 -8.06 13.99
#